data_AF-A0A920V5G6-F1
#
_entry.id   AF-A0A920V5G6-F1
#
_cell.length_a   1.000
_cell.length_b   1.000
_cell.length_c   1.000
_cell.angle_alpha   90.00
_cell.angle_beta   90.00
_cell.angle_gamma   90.00
#
_symmetry.space_group_name_H-M   'P 1'
#
loop_
_entity.id
_entity.type
_entity.pdbx_description
1 polymer ?
#
loop_
_entity_poly.entity_id
_entity_poly.type
_entity_poly.pdbx_seq_one_letter_code
_entity_poly.pdbx_strand_id
1 'polypeptide(L)'
;MKHRGVVCEKSGVEVTLSKVKRERMGHIELASPVAHIWFLKSLPSRIALALDLTLRDLERVLYFESFIVIDPGMTDLEPCQLLSDEEYYESLEQWGDEFSAGMGAESVQNLLRDLDLDSEILRLQEEIPNTKSEAKLKKLSKRLKLLKSFKIQAISLNGW
;
A
#
# COMPACT_ATOMS: atom_id res chain seq x y z
N MET A 1 -5.19 -19.65 -45.23
CA MET A 1 -4.54 -18.85 -44.17
C MET A 1 -3.04 -18.69 -44.45
N LYS A 2 -2.62 -17.98 -45.51
CA LYS A 2 -1.18 -17.86 -45.85
C LYS A 2 -0.42 -16.78 -45.06
N HIS A 3 -1.12 -15.83 -44.44
CA HIS A 3 -0.52 -14.68 -43.74
C HIS A 3 -0.91 -14.61 -42.26
N ARG A 4 -1.33 -15.73 -41.65
CA ARG A 4 -1.70 -15.76 -40.23
C ARG A 4 -0.48 -15.47 -39.36
N GLY A 5 -0.61 -14.57 -38.40
CA GLY A 5 0.49 -14.12 -37.53
C GLY A 5 1.34 -12.98 -38.11
N VAL A 6 1.05 -12.52 -39.34
CA VAL A 6 1.72 -11.35 -39.92
C VAL A 6 1.04 -10.07 -39.43
N VAL A 7 1.83 -9.09 -39.00
CA VAL A 7 1.35 -7.76 -38.61
C VAL A 7 1.37 -6.84 -39.84
N CYS A 8 0.25 -6.17 -40.10
CA CYS A 8 0.17 -5.20 -41.19
C CYS A 8 1.00 -3.95 -40.86
N GLU A 9 1.96 -3.56 -41.72
CA GLU A 9 2.82 -2.39 -41.52
C GLU A 9 2.06 -1.06 -41.53
N LYS A 10 0.93 -0.98 -42.23
CA LYS A 10 0.14 0.26 -42.32
C LYS A 10 -0.76 0.50 -41.11
N SER A 11 -1.33 -0.57 -40.54
CA SER A 11 -2.33 -0.47 -39.47
C SER A 11 -1.85 -1.00 -38.13
N GLY A 12 -0.73 -1.72 -38.07
CA GLY A 12 -0.25 -2.41 -36.87
C GLY A 12 -1.12 -3.60 -36.44
N VAL A 13 -2.15 -3.96 -37.21
CA VAL A 13 -3.08 -5.03 -36.86
C VAL A 13 -2.51 -6.38 -37.30
N GLU A 14 -2.42 -7.31 -36.35
CA GLU A 14 -2.06 -8.70 -36.61
C GLU A 14 -3.18 -9.44 -37.35
N VAL A 15 -2.83 -10.14 -38.43
CA VAL A 15 -3.75 -11.02 -39.16
C VAL A 15 -3.94 -12.31 -38.37
N THR A 16 -5.01 -12.35 -37.57
CA THR A 16 -5.35 -13.49 -36.73
C THR A 16 -6.87 -13.71 -36.68
N LEU A 17 -7.32 -14.73 -35.96
CA LEU A 17 -8.75 -15.00 -35.79
C LEU A 17 -9.40 -13.95 -34.90
N SER A 18 -10.57 -13.44 -35.28
CA SER A 18 -11.30 -12.45 -34.47
C SER A 18 -11.61 -12.91 -33.05
N LYS A 19 -11.61 -14.23 -32.77
CA LYS A 19 -11.81 -14.80 -31.44
C LYS A 19 -10.83 -14.24 -30.40
N VAL A 20 -9.58 -13.94 -30.80
CA VAL A 20 -8.54 -13.46 -29.87
C VAL A 20 -8.87 -12.11 -29.22
N LYS A 21 -9.78 -11.32 -29.81
CA LYS A 21 -10.25 -10.05 -29.23
C LYS A 21 -11.01 -10.25 -27.91
N ARG A 22 -11.50 -11.46 -27.64
CA ARG A 22 -12.20 -11.81 -26.38
C ARG A 22 -11.25 -12.26 -25.27
N GLU A 23 -9.99 -12.52 -25.59
CA GLU A 23 -9.01 -13.11 -24.67
C GLU A 23 -7.82 -12.17 -24.39
N ARG A 24 -7.48 -11.29 -25.35
CA ARG A 24 -6.40 -10.31 -25.17
C ARG A 24 -6.87 -9.14 -24.32
N MET A 25 -6.15 -8.86 -23.24
CA MET A 25 -6.38 -7.72 -22.36
C MET A 25 -5.52 -6.54 -22.79
N GLY A 26 -6.02 -5.33 -22.55
CA GLY A 26 -5.24 -4.09 -22.59
C GLY A 26 -4.95 -3.61 -21.17
N HIS A 27 -4.05 -2.64 -21.03
CA HIS A 27 -3.85 -1.91 -19.78
C HIS A 27 -3.83 -0.41 -20.06
N ILE A 28 -4.02 0.38 -19.01
CA ILE A 28 -3.90 1.83 -19.01
C ILE A 28 -2.82 2.18 -18.00
N GLU A 29 -1.80 2.90 -18.44
CA GLU A 29 -0.80 3.48 -17.55
C GLU A 29 -1.42 4.72 -16.90
N LEU A 30 -1.53 4.70 -15.57
CA LEU A 30 -2.06 5.82 -14.80
C LEU A 30 -0.92 6.80 -14.49
N ALA A 31 -1.21 8.09 -14.56
CA ALA A 31 -0.25 9.14 -14.24
C ALA A 31 0.10 9.22 -12.75
N SER A 32 -0.77 8.69 -11.88
CA SER A 32 -0.60 8.68 -10.43
C SER A 32 -1.15 7.36 -9.87
N PRO A 33 -0.55 6.80 -8.80
CA PRO A 33 -1.07 5.60 -8.16
C PRO A 33 -2.46 5.83 -7.58
N VAL A 34 -3.29 4.79 -7.59
CA VAL A 34 -4.64 4.81 -7.02
C VAL A 34 -4.84 3.61 -6.10
N ALA A 35 -5.45 3.84 -4.93
CA ALA A 35 -5.77 2.77 -4.01
C ALA A 35 -6.95 1.94 -4.54
N HIS A 36 -6.77 0.62 -4.62
CA HIS A 36 -7.84 -0.26 -5.06
C HIS A 36 -8.96 -0.34 -4.01
N ILE A 37 -10.18 0.04 -4.41
CA ILE A 37 -11.32 0.25 -3.50
C ILE A 37 -11.65 -0.97 -2.62
N TRP A 38 -11.49 -2.20 -3.14
CA TRP A 38 -11.76 -3.41 -2.36
C TRP A 38 -10.80 -3.61 -1.18
N PHE A 39 -9.55 -3.15 -1.28
CA PHE A 39 -8.61 -3.26 -0.16
C PHE A 39 -8.73 -2.10 0.83
N LEU A 40 -9.36 -0.99 0.39
CA LEU A 40 -9.69 0.16 1.21
C LEU A 40 -10.99 -0.04 2.01
N LYS A 41 -12.14 -0.23 1.34
CA LYS A 41 -13.48 -0.19 1.96
C LYS A 41 -14.00 -1.56 2.45
N SER A 42 -13.35 -2.67 2.10
CA SER A 42 -13.70 -3.97 2.69
C SER A 42 -13.41 -3.95 4.19
N LEU A 43 -14.27 -4.55 5.01
CA LEU A 43 -14.08 -4.62 6.46
C LEU A 43 -13.61 -6.03 6.87
N PRO A 44 -12.46 -6.18 7.55
CA PRO A 44 -11.48 -5.13 7.86
C PRO A 44 -10.69 -4.69 6.62
N SER A 45 -10.32 -3.40 6.58
CA SER A 45 -9.49 -2.84 5.50
C SER A 45 -8.11 -3.47 5.55
N ARG A 46 -7.65 -4.05 4.44
CA ARG A 46 -6.35 -4.74 4.40
C ARG A 46 -5.20 -3.75 4.46
N ILE A 47 -5.34 -2.60 3.80
CA ILE A 47 -4.33 -1.54 3.78
C ILE A 47 -4.20 -0.93 5.19
N ALA A 48 -5.32 -0.54 5.80
CA ALA A 48 -5.30 0.05 7.13
C ALA A 48 -4.75 -0.94 8.17
N LEU A 49 -5.16 -2.21 8.10
CA LEU A 49 -4.67 -3.24 9.00
C LEU A 49 -3.17 -3.52 8.82
N ALA A 50 -2.63 -3.44 7.60
CA ALA A 50 -1.19 -3.62 7.37
C ALA A 50 -0.37 -2.51 8.03
N LEU A 51 -0.77 -1.24 7.82
CA LEU A 51 -0.11 -0.05 8.37
C LEU A 51 -0.48 0.27 9.84
N ASP A 52 -1.29 -0.58 10.48
CA ASP A 52 -1.87 -0.38 11.83
C ASP A 52 -2.75 0.87 12.01
N LEU A 53 -3.15 1.52 10.92
CA LEU A 53 -4.02 2.70 10.91
C LEU A 53 -5.50 2.35 11.12
N THR A 54 -6.30 3.33 11.52
CA THR A 54 -7.75 3.22 11.40
C THR A 54 -8.18 3.44 9.94
N LEU A 55 -9.35 2.93 9.55
CA LEU A 55 -9.89 3.19 8.22
C LEU A 55 -10.10 4.70 7.98
N ARG A 56 -10.50 5.44 9.02
CA ARG A 56 -10.71 6.89 8.93
C ARG A 56 -9.39 7.60 8.65
N ASP A 57 -8.33 7.26 9.36
CA ASP A 57 -7.02 7.90 9.18
C ASP A 57 -6.47 7.63 7.78
N LEU A 58 -6.59 6.39 7.29
CA LEU A 58 -6.22 6.05 5.92
C LEU A 58 -7.04 6.85 4.88
N GLU A 59 -8.33 7.05 5.12
CA GLU A 59 -9.18 7.85 4.23
C GLU A 59 -8.78 9.33 4.24
N ARG A 60 -8.44 9.91 5.39
CA ARG A 60 -7.97 11.31 5.50
C ARG A 60 -6.72 11.52 4.65
N VAL A 61 -5.75 10.61 4.69
CA VAL A 61 -4.56 10.67 3.85
C VAL A 61 -4.90 10.52 2.37
N LEU A 62 -5.72 9.51 2.01
CA LEU A 62 -6.09 9.25 0.61
C LEU A 62 -6.93 10.36 -0.03
N TYR A 63 -7.72 11.07 0.76
CA TYR A 63 -8.55 12.19 0.32
C TYR A 63 -7.89 13.56 0.51
N PHE A 64 -6.57 13.60 0.73
CA PHE A 64 -5.79 14.83 0.83
C PHE A 64 -6.23 15.77 1.97
N GLU A 65 -6.71 15.20 3.09
CA GLU A 65 -7.12 15.95 4.29
C GLU A 65 -5.99 16.04 5.32
N SER A 66 -5.05 15.11 5.33
CA SER A 66 -3.95 15.08 6.30
C SER A 66 -2.70 14.48 5.70
N PHE A 67 -1.55 14.92 6.20
CA PHE A 67 -0.26 14.34 5.87
C PHE A 67 -0.01 13.11 6.75
N ILE A 68 0.79 12.19 6.24
CA ILE A 68 1.32 11.05 6.99
C ILE A 68 2.84 11.06 6.91
N VAL A 69 3.49 10.87 8.05
CA VAL A 69 4.95 10.75 8.15
C VAL A 69 5.37 9.43 7.49
N ILE A 70 6.16 9.54 6.42
CA ILE A 70 6.72 8.42 5.67
C ILE A 70 8.06 8.02 6.29
N ASP A 71 8.93 8.99 6.52
CA ASP A 71 10.23 8.82 7.16
C ASP A 71 10.41 9.89 8.24
N PRO A 72 10.48 9.52 9.53
CA PRO A 72 10.69 10.47 10.62
C PRO A 72 12.13 11.01 10.71
N GLY A 73 13.11 10.36 10.07
CA GLY A 73 14.51 10.75 10.13
C GLY A 73 15.04 10.89 11.56
N MET A 74 15.64 12.06 11.88
CA MET A 74 16.21 12.37 13.20
C MET A 74 15.31 13.28 14.05
N THR A 75 14.01 13.29 13.77
CA THR A 75 13.02 14.12 14.46
C THR A 75 12.31 13.35 15.59
N ASP A 76 11.48 14.06 16.35
CA ASP A 76 10.61 13.46 17.39
C ASP A 76 9.30 12.85 16.82
N LEU A 77 9.15 12.80 15.49
CA LEU A 77 7.96 12.27 14.83
C LEU A 77 7.97 10.74 14.79
N GLU A 78 6.77 10.15 14.80
CA GLU A 78 6.61 8.70 14.65
C GLU A 78 6.28 8.31 13.19
N PRO A 79 6.78 7.17 12.69
CA PRO A 79 6.38 6.67 11.39
C PRO A 79 4.86 6.38 11.36
N CYS A 80 4.21 6.68 10.25
CA CYS A 80 2.75 6.60 10.11
C CYS A 80 1.94 7.56 11.02
N GLN A 81 2.57 8.54 11.67
CA GLN A 81 1.87 9.60 12.38
C GLN A 81 1.12 10.49 11.38
N LEU A 82 -0.12 10.85 11.72
CA LEU A 82 -0.89 11.83 10.94
C LEU A 82 -0.59 13.23 11.44
N LEU A 83 -0.42 14.15 10.48
CA LEU A 83 -0.25 15.59 10.73
C LEU A 83 -1.38 16.33 10.02
N SER A 84 -2.03 17.23 10.74
CA SER A 84 -2.85 18.28 10.13
C SER A 84 -1.99 19.24 9.32
N ASP A 85 -2.62 20.10 8.51
CA ASP A 85 -1.90 21.10 7.74
C ASP A 85 -1.03 21.99 8.65
N GLU A 86 -1.59 22.46 9.77
CA GLU A 86 -0.87 23.28 10.76
C GLU A 86 0.34 22.54 11.35
N GLU A 87 0.13 21.32 11.85
CA GLU A 87 1.22 20.50 12.43
C GLU A 87 2.31 20.17 11.40
N TYR A 88 1.95 19.98 10.13
CA TYR A 88 2.92 19.73 9.06
C TYR A 88 3.81 20.96 8.82
N TYR A 89 3.22 22.16 8.73
CA TYR A 89 4.01 23.39 8.55
C TYR A 89 4.87 23.72 9.76
N GLU A 90 4.35 23.53 10.99
CA GLU A 90 5.14 23.69 12.21
C GLU A 90 6.32 22.71 12.25
N SER A 91 6.10 21.44 11.89
CA SER A 91 7.15 20.44 11.80
C SER A 91 8.19 20.79 10.73
N LEU A 92 7.75 21.33 9.58
CA LEU A 92 8.63 21.79 8.51
C LEU A 92 9.47 23.00 8.93
N GLU A 93 8.91 23.93 9.71
CA GLU A 93 9.66 25.06 10.26
C GLU A 93 10.69 24.62 11.30
N GLN A 94 10.36 23.63 12.12
CA GLN A 94 11.24 23.13 13.18
C GLN A 94 12.37 22.26 12.64
N TRP A 95 12.08 21.35 11.71
CA TRP A 95 12.98 20.29 11.29
C TRP A 95 13.45 20.41 9.83
N GLY A 96 12.83 21.26 9.02
CA GLY A 96 13.15 21.40 7.61
C GLY A 96 13.05 20.07 6.86
N ASP A 97 14.12 19.72 6.14
CA ASP A 97 14.19 18.51 5.31
C ASP A 97 14.61 17.23 6.09
N GLU A 98 14.64 17.26 7.43
CA GLU A 98 15.06 16.10 8.24
C GLU A 98 14.02 14.98 8.33
N PHE A 99 12.77 15.23 7.91
CA PHE A 99 11.71 14.23 7.81
C PHE A 99 10.99 14.32 6.47
N SER A 100 10.28 13.25 6.10
CA SER A 100 9.44 13.20 4.92
C SER A 100 8.01 12.84 5.32
N ALA A 101 7.06 13.72 5.01
CA ALA A 101 5.64 13.44 5.12
C ALA A 101 4.91 13.80 3.81
N GLY A 102 3.82 13.11 3.54
CA GLY A 102 3.06 13.30 2.30
C GLY A 102 1.59 12.93 2.46
N MET A 103 0.80 13.18 1.42
CA MET A 103 -0.61 12.79 1.36
C MET A 103 -0.91 11.99 0.09
N GLY A 104 -2.14 11.51 -0.04
CA GLY A 104 -2.60 10.77 -1.22
C GLY A 104 -2.10 9.33 -1.29
N ALA A 105 -2.43 8.68 -2.40
CA ALA A 105 -2.14 7.25 -2.61
C ALA A 105 -0.64 6.95 -2.77
N GLU A 106 0.16 7.91 -3.23
CA GLU A 106 1.62 7.75 -3.36
C GLU A 106 2.29 7.58 -1.99
N SER A 107 1.88 8.39 -1.01
CA SER A 107 2.40 8.30 0.36
C SER A 107 2.06 6.96 1.01
N VAL A 108 0.81 6.49 0.84
CA VAL A 108 0.38 5.16 1.30
C VAL A 108 1.15 4.05 0.59
N GLN A 109 1.43 4.21 -0.70
CA GLN A 109 2.21 3.23 -1.48
C GLN A 109 3.65 3.15 -0.97
N ASN A 110 4.30 4.27 -0.68
CA ASN A 110 5.65 4.31 -0.15
C ASN A 110 5.73 3.60 1.22
N LEU A 111 4.80 3.93 2.13
CA LEU A 111 4.69 3.25 3.42
C LEU A 111 4.52 1.73 3.30
N LEU A 112 3.70 1.27 2.35
CA LEU A 112 3.51 -0.16 2.11
C LEU A 112 4.75 -0.83 1.49
N ARG A 113 5.55 -0.08 0.71
CA ARG A 113 6.78 -0.57 0.08
C ARG A 113 7.90 -0.72 1.12
N ASP A 114 7.98 0.20 2.06
CA ASP A 114 9.04 0.23 3.08
C ASP A 114 8.70 -0.63 4.31
N LEU A 115 7.50 -1.22 4.35
CA LEU A 115 7.07 -2.11 5.42
C LEU A 115 7.87 -3.43 5.43
N ASP A 116 8.81 -3.55 6.38
CA ASP A 116 9.52 -4.79 6.67
C ASP A 116 8.57 -5.80 7.36
N LEU A 117 8.10 -6.77 6.59
CA LEU A 117 7.21 -7.82 7.08
C LEU A 117 7.87 -8.69 8.16
N ASP A 118 9.18 -8.90 8.11
CA ASP A 118 9.87 -9.84 9.00
C ASP A 118 10.05 -9.26 10.39
N SER A 119 10.57 -8.04 10.44
CA SER A 119 10.68 -7.26 11.67
C SER A 119 9.31 -7.05 12.33
N GLU A 120 8.29 -6.71 11.55
CA GLU A 120 6.97 -6.42 12.10
C GLU A 120 6.24 -7.69 12.57
N ILE A 121 6.41 -8.83 11.89
CA ILE A 121 5.88 -10.12 12.37
C ILE A 121 6.53 -10.50 13.70
N LEU A 122 7.86 -10.35 13.84
CA LEU A 122 8.58 -10.66 15.08
C LEU A 122 8.09 -9.79 16.23
N ARG A 123 8.04 -8.47 16.02
CA ARG A 123 7.50 -7.50 16.99
C ARG A 123 6.09 -7.87 17.46
N LEU A 124 5.19 -8.20 16.53
CA LEU A 124 3.83 -8.60 16.88
C LEU A 124 3.77 -9.92 17.66
N GLN A 125 4.65 -10.87 17.38
CA GLN A 125 4.74 -12.13 18.13
C GLN A 125 5.23 -11.92 19.57
N GLU A 126 6.04 -10.91 19.83
CA GLU A 126 6.49 -10.52 21.16
C GLU A 126 5.45 -9.67 21.90
N GLU A 127 4.71 -8.79 21.20
CA GLU A 127 3.73 -7.90 21.82
C GLU A 127 2.44 -8.61 22.26
N ILE A 128 1.97 -9.58 21.46
CA ILE A 128 0.72 -10.32 21.74
C ILE A 128 0.73 -11.00 23.12
N PRO A 129 1.73 -11.82 23.53
CA PRO A 129 1.71 -12.47 24.84
C PRO A 129 1.79 -11.49 26.01
N ASN A 130 2.35 -10.30 25.80
CA ASN A 130 2.52 -9.27 26.83
C ASN A 130 1.30 -8.34 26.97
N THR A 131 0.32 -8.44 26.06
CA THR A 131 -0.86 -7.57 26.05
C THR A 131 -2.01 -8.17 26.84
N LYS A 132 -2.51 -7.45 27.85
CA LYS A 132 -3.67 -7.88 28.68
C LYS A 132 -5.03 -7.43 28.14
N SER A 133 -5.06 -6.47 27.21
CA SER A 133 -6.31 -5.95 26.63
C SER A 133 -6.85 -6.87 25.54
N GLU A 134 -8.06 -7.40 25.74
CA GLU A 134 -8.72 -8.30 24.79
C GLU A 134 -8.96 -7.64 23.42
N ALA A 135 -9.33 -6.36 23.42
CA ALA A 135 -9.55 -5.60 22.19
C ALA A 135 -8.25 -5.44 21.39
N LYS A 136 -7.14 -5.09 22.08
CA LYS A 136 -5.82 -4.94 21.46
C LYS A 136 -5.31 -6.29 20.93
N LEU A 137 -5.47 -7.37 21.70
CA LEU A 137 -5.14 -8.73 21.28
C LEU A 137 -5.86 -9.14 19.98
N LYS A 138 -7.16 -8.85 19.87
CA LYS A 138 -7.92 -9.13 18.63
C LYS A 138 -7.40 -8.34 17.43
N LYS A 139 -7.02 -7.06 17.60
CA LYS A 139 -6.43 -6.24 16.53
C LYS A 139 -5.08 -6.81 16.09
N LEU A 140 -4.16 -7.00 17.04
CA LEU A 140 -2.80 -7.51 16.79
C LEU A 140 -2.82 -8.90 16.16
N SER A 141 -3.69 -9.81 16.63
CA SER A 141 -3.81 -11.16 16.06
C SER A 141 -4.28 -11.16 14.62
N LYS A 142 -5.25 -10.28 14.27
CA LYS A 142 -5.72 -10.13 12.88
C LYS A 142 -4.62 -9.56 11.99
N ARG A 143 -3.88 -8.56 12.47
CA ARG A 143 -2.75 -7.97 11.75
C ARG A 143 -1.63 -8.98 11.51
N LEU A 144 -1.23 -9.72 12.54
CA LEU A 144 -0.23 -10.79 12.43
C LEU A 144 -0.63 -11.85 11.40
N LYS A 145 -1.91 -12.27 11.41
CA LYS A 145 -2.43 -13.23 10.42
C LYS A 145 -2.33 -12.68 8.99
N LEU A 146 -2.65 -11.39 8.79
CA LEU A 146 -2.53 -10.73 7.49
C LEU A 146 -1.08 -10.68 7.02
N LEU A 147 -0.15 -10.17 7.84
CA LEU A 147 1.26 -10.04 7.46
C LEU A 147 1.90 -11.41 7.16
N LYS A 148 1.60 -12.44 7.97
CA LYS A 148 2.05 -13.81 7.67
C LYS A 148 1.51 -14.33 6.33
N SER A 149 0.25 -14.02 5.99
CA SER A 149 -0.33 -14.43 4.72
C SER A 149 0.36 -13.77 3.53
N PHE A 150 0.72 -12.49 3.63
CA PHE A 150 1.51 -11.80 2.61
C PHE A 150 2.92 -12.37 2.48
N LYS A 151 3.60 -12.64 3.60
CA LYS A 151 4.94 -13.27 3.58
C LYS A 151 4.93 -14.64 2.88
N ILE A 152 3.96 -15.50 3.19
CA ILE A 152 3.83 -16.82 2.56
C ILE A 152 3.62 -16.68 1.04
N GLN A 153 2.76 -15.75 0.61
CA GLN A 153 2.51 -15.52 -0.81
C GLN A 153 3.72 -14.93 -1.54
N ALA A 154 4.45 -14.01 -0.90
CA ALA A 154 5.68 -13.44 -1.47
C ALA A 154 6.75 -14.51 -1.73
N ILE A 155 6.95 -15.43 -0.78
CA ILE A 155 7.86 -16.58 -0.95
C ILE A 155 7.39 -17.48 -2.10
N SER A 156 6.08 -17.70 -2.23
CA SER A 156 5.52 -18.51 -3.33
C SER A 156 5.70 -17.85 -4.70
N LEU A 157 5.81 -16.53 -4.80
CA LEU A 157 6.00 -15.80 -6.06
C LEU A 157 7.48 -15.73 -6.46
N ASN A 158 8.38 -15.64 -5.47
CA ASN A 158 9.84 -15.62 -5.68
C ASN A 158 10.44 -17.02 -5.97
N GLY A 159 9.63 -18.08 -5.89
CA GLY A 159 10.01 -19.46 -6.22
C GLY A 159 9.70 -19.89 -7.66
N TRP A 160 9.28 -18.95 -8.53
CA TRP A 160 9.07 -19.14 -9.96
C TRP A 160 10.06 -18.30 -10.77
#